data_AF-A0A8S3GDD6-F1
#
_entry.id   AF-A0A8S3GDD6-F1
#
_cell.length_a   1.000
_cell.length_b   1.000
_cell.length_c   1.000
_cell.angle_alpha   90.00
_cell.angle_beta   90.00
_cell.angle_gamma   90.00
#
_symmetry.space_group_name_H-M   'P 1'
#
loop_
_entity.id
_entity.type
_entity.pdbx_description
1 polymer ?
#
loop_
_entity_poly.entity_id
_entity_poly.type
_entity_poly.pdbx_seq_one_letter_code
_entity_poly.pdbx_strand_id
1 'polypeptide(L)'
;MASVASIPKDFEEEVQKAREYYMYGDYTKGITFYKLAIEKLRRYCQTIFDVAEKKRGQECLAELERELQSTIEHERMIGEIHENLLGKFIDSGRRVSNDAYNDLHGAD
;
A
#
# COMPACT_ATOMS: atom_id res chain seq x y z
N MET A 1 9.85 2.00 -20.44
CA MET A 1 11.33 1.93 -20.47
C MET A 1 11.85 1.87 -19.04
N ALA A 2 12.23 0.67 -18.59
CA ALA A 2 13.26 0.39 -17.57
C ALA A 2 13.41 -1.13 -17.53
N SER A 3 14.65 -1.62 -17.58
CA SER A 3 15.00 -3.04 -17.65
C SER A 3 14.63 -3.71 -16.32
N VAL A 4 13.59 -4.54 -16.33
CA VAL A 4 13.18 -5.31 -15.15
C VAL A 4 14.22 -6.40 -14.96
N ALA A 5 14.97 -6.35 -13.86
CA ALA A 5 15.76 -7.48 -13.44
C ALA A 5 14.77 -8.66 -13.31
N SER A 6 14.99 -9.71 -14.12
CA SER A 6 14.14 -10.90 -14.14
C SER A 6 13.89 -11.38 -12.71
N ILE A 7 12.66 -11.24 -12.22
CA ILE A 7 12.25 -11.79 -10.93
C ILE A 7 12.43 -13.30 -11.04
N PRO A 8 13.18 -13.95 -10.13
CA PRO A 8 13.28 -15.40 -10.17
C PRO A 8 11.87 -16.01 -10.02
N LYS A 9 11.57 -17.04 -10.82
CA LYS A 9 10.22 -17.65 -10.93
C LYS A 9 9.60 -18.01 -9.58
N ASP A 10 10.43 -18.40 -8.61
CA ASP A 10 10.00 -18.79 -7.27
C ASP A 10 9.46 -17.62 -6.41
N PHE A 11 9.58 -16.38 -6.90
CA PHE A 11 9.08 -15.16 -6.22
C PHE A 11 8.07 -14.38 -7.08
N GLU A 12 7.85 -14.80 -8.33
CA GLU A 12 7.00 -14.10 -9.29
C GLU A 12 5.53 -14.14 -8.85
N GLU A 13 5.09 -15.24 -8.22
CA GLU A 13 3.71 -15.39 -7.74
C GLU A 13 3.37 -14.39 -6.63
N GLU A 14 4.24 -14.21 -5.62
CA GLU A 14 3.99 -13.25 -4.54
C GLU A 14 4.03 -11.81 -5.04
N VAL A 15 4.96 -11.47 -5.93
CA VAL A 15 5.02 -10.12 -6.51
C VAL A 15 3.79 -9.84 -7.36
N GLN A 16 3.35 -10.81 -8.15
CA GLN A 16 2.14 -10.69 -8.96
C GLN A 16 0.91 -10.47 -8.08
N LYS A 17 0.73 -11.27 -7.02
CA LYS A 17 -0.34 -11.08 -6.04
C LYS A 17 -0.28 -9.70 -5.38
N ALA A 18 0.92 -9.24 -5.00
CA ALA A 18 1.09 -7.91 -4.40
C ALA A 18 0.60 -6.80 -5.32
N ARG A 19 0.95 -6.88 -6.61
CA ARG A 19 0.53 -5.92 -7.65
C ARG A 19 -0.97 -6.02 -7.96
N GLU A 20 -1.55 -7.21 -7.95
CA GLU A 20 -2.99 -7.39 -8.11
C GLU A 20 -3.77 -6.73 -6.96
N TYR A 21 -3.37 -6.95 -5.71
CA TYR A 21 -4.00 -6.30 -4.56
C TYR A 21 -3.85 -4.78 -4.59
N TYR A 22 -2.70 -4.28 -5.04
CA TYR A 22 -2.50 -2.86 -5.28
C TYR A 22 -3.54 -2.32 -6.30
N MET A 23 -3.75 -3.01 -7.42
CA MET A 23 -4.73 -2.60 -8.44
C MET A 23 -6.18 -2.66 -7.93
N TYR A 24 -6.49 -3.59 -7.02
CA TYR A 24 -7.80 -3.66 -6.35
C TYR A 24 -7.98 -2.63 -5.23
N GLY A 25 -6.92 -1.87 -4.88
CA GLY A 25 -6.94 -0.91 -3.78
C GLY A 25 -6.89 -1.55 -2.38
N ASP A 26 -6.60 -2.85 -2.28
CA ASP A 26 -6.36 -3.53 -1.01
C ASP A 26 -4.86 -3.45 -0.67
N TYR A 27 -4.42 -2.24 -0.32
CA TYR A 27 -3.00 -1.97 -0.09
C TYR A 27 -2.46 -2.74 1.13
N THR A 28 -3.29 -2.98 2.16
CA THR A 28 -2.92 -3.83 3.30
C THR A 28 -2.48 -5.24 2.87
N LYS A 29 -3.27 -5.92 2.01
CA LYS A 29 -2.83 -7.21 1.46
C LYS A 29 -1.63 -7.06 0.52
N GLY A 30 -1.62 -6.03 -0.33
CA GLY A 30 -0.48 -5.74 -1.21
C GLY A 30 0.85 -5.63 -0.45
N ILE A 31 0.86 -4.86 0.65
CA ILE A 31 2.00 -4.71 1.57
C ILE A 31 2.46 -6.05 2.12
N THR A 32 1.51 -6.91 2.50
CA THR A 32 1.80 -8.23 3.07
C THR A 32 2.53 -9.12 2.07
N PHE A 33 2.05 -9.16 0.82
CA PHE A 33 2.69 -9.95 -0.23
C PHE A 33 4.06 -9.39 -0.64
N TYR A 34 4.23 -8.06 -0.74
CA TYR A 34 5.54 -7.46 -0.99
C TYR A 34 6.55 -7.79 0.11
N LYS A 35 6.16 -7.70 1.39
CA LYS A 35 7.04 -8.06 2.51
C LYS A 35 7.50 -9.51 2.43
N LEU A 36 6.59 -10.43 2.10
CA LEU A 36 6.90 -11.84 1.92
C LEU A 36 7.88 -12.07 0.76
N ALA A 37 7.63 -11.46 -0.40
CA ALA A 37 8.51 -11.55 -1.57
C ALA A 37 9.92 -11.01 -1.28
N ILE A 38 10.01 -9.85 -0.64
CA ILE A 38 11.27 -9.21 -0.23
C ILE A 38 12.04 -10.11 0.74
N GLU A 39 11.38 -10.69 1.75
CA GLU A 39 12.03 -11.57 2.71
C GLU A 39 12.60 -12.82 2.03
N LYS A 40 11.84 -13.44 1.13
CA LYS A 40 12.27 -14.61 0.35
C LYS A 40 13.47 -14.26 -0.55
N LEU A 41 13.38 -13.17 -1.31
CA LEU A 41 14.45 -12.73 -2.21
C LEU A 41 15.72 -12.34 -1.45
N ARG A 42 15.59 -11.71 -0.28
CA ARG A 42 16.72 -11.37 0.58
C ARG A 42 17.47 -12.61 1.06
N ARG A 43 16.75 -13.67 1.47
CA ARG A 43 17.36 -14.97 1.83
C ARG A 43 18.06 -15.60 0.62
N TYR A 44 17.42 -15.59 -0.55
CA TYR A 44 18.01 -16.09 -1.79
C TYR A 44 19.33 -15.40 -2.14
N CYS A 45 19.37 -14.06 -2.07
CA CYS A 45 20.58 -13.28 -2.33
C CYS A 45 21.73 -13.56 -1.35
N GLN A 46 21.43 -14.06 -0.14
CA GLN A 46 22.45 -14.47 0.83
C GLN A 46 23.08 -15.83 0.49
N THR A 47 22.34 -16.70 -0.21
CA THR A 47 22.79 -18.05 -0.57
C THR A 47 23.49 -18.12 -1.94
N ILE A 48 23.33 -17.10 -2.79
CA ILE A 48 23.98 -17.04 -4.10
C ILE A 48 25.47 -16.69 -3.97
N PHE A 49 26.32 -17.52 -4.57
CA PHE A 49 27.77 -17.29 -4.67
C PHE A 49 28.18 -16.60 -5.97
N ASP A 50 27.39 -16.75 -7.04
CA ASP A 50 27.63 -16.06 -8.31
C ASP A 50 27.41 -14.54 -8.16
N VAL A 51 28.47 -13.77 -8.40
CA VAL A 51 28.46 -12.31 -8.17
C VAL A 51 27.48 -11.59 -9.10
N ALA A 52 27.35 -12.04 -10.34
CA ALA A 52 26.46 -11.41 -11.32
C ALA A 52 25.00 -11.68 -10.99
N GLU A 53 24.67 -12.90 -10.59
CA GLU A 53 23.34 -13.29 -10.16
C GLU A 53 22.96 -12.62 -8.83
N LYS A 54 23.88 -12.56 -7.87
CA LYS A 54 23.68 -11.82 -6.62
C LYS A 54 23.38 -10.34 -6.88
N LYS A 55 24.09 -9.72 -7.82
CA LYS A 55 23.84 -8.33 -8.22
C LYS A 55 22.43 -8.16 -8.81
N ARG A 56 22.01 -9.03 -9.72
CA ARG A 56 20.64 -9.01 -10.28
C ARG A 56 19.58 -9.18 -9.19
N GLY A 57 19.80 -10.10 -8.25
CA GLY A 57 18.89 -10.30 -7.11
C GLY A 57 18.79 -9.06 -6.21
N GLN A 58 19.91 -8.39 -5.95
CA GLN A 58 19.93 -7.13 -5.18
C GLN A 58 19.24 -5.97 -5.92
N GLU A 59 19.41 -5.86 -7.24
CA GLU A 59 18.69 -4.88 -8.07
C GLU A 59 17.18 -5.12 -8.01
N CYS A 60 16.75 -6.37 -8.15
CA CYS A 60 15.35 -6.77 -8.00
C CYS A 60 14.81 -6.46 -6.59
N LEU A 61 15.60 -6.71 -5.54
CA LEU A 61 15.22 -6.41 -4.17
C LEU A 61 14.99 -4.90 -3.97
N ALA A 62 15.88 -4.07 -4.51
CA ALA A 62 15.76 -2.61 -4.42
C ALA A 62 14.57 -2.05 -5.22
N GLU A 63 14.11 -2.75 -6.26
CA GLU A 63 12.88 -2.42 -7.00
C GLU A 63 11.64 -2.77 -6.17
N LEU A 64 11.59 -3.98 -5.60
CA LEU A 64 10.48 -4.40 -4.74
C LEU A 64 10.36 -3.56 -3.46
N GLU A 65 11.48 -3.17 -2.85
CA GLU A 65 11.48 -2.26 -1.68
C GLU A 65 10.90 -0.88 -2.04
N ARG A 66 11.14 -0.39 -3.26
CA ARG A 66 10.53 0.85 -3.77
C ARG A 66 9.03 0.70 -4.01
N GLU A 67 8.60 -0.41 -4.62
CA GLU A 67 7.18 -0.71 -4.81
C GLU A 67 6.43 -0.84 -3.48
N LEU A 68 7.04 -1.52 -2.50
CA LEU A 68 6.50 -1.63 -1.14
C LEU A 68 6.33 -0.24 -0.50
N GLN A 69 7.37 0.60 -0.56
CA GLN A 69 7.31 1.94 0.02
C GLN A 69 6.20 2.79 -0.61
N SER A 70 6.04 2.71 -1.94
CA SER A 70 4.95 3.39 -2.64
C SER A 70 3.58 2.88 -2.19
N THR A 71 3.43 1.57 -1.98
CA THR A 71 2.17 0.96 -1.53
C THR A 71 1.80 1.39 -0.12
N ILE A 72 2.79 1.46 0.79
CA ILE A 72 2.60 1.96 2.16
C ILE A 72 2.12 3.40 2.16
N GLU A 73 2.71 4.24 1.30
CA GLU A 73 2.34 5.65 1.22
C GLU A 73 0.91 5.85 0.70
N HIS A 74 0.47 5.05 -0.28
CA HIS A 74 -0.90 5.09 -0.75
C HIS A 74 -1.92 4.66 0.32
N GLU A 75 -1.61 3.61 1.10
CA GLU A 75 -2.48 3.19 2.20
C GLU A 75 -2.63 4.31 3.24
N ARG A 76 -1.51 4.96 3.60
CA ARG A 76 -1.51 6.10 4.52
C ARG A 76 -2.36 7.26 4.01
N MET A 77 -2.14 7.65 2.76
CA MET A 77 -2.88 8.76 2.13
C MET A 77 -4.39 8.49 2.10
N ILE A 78 -4.80 7.25 1.80
CA ILE A 78 -6.21 6.88 1.78
C ILE A 78 -6.82 6.91 3.18
N GLY A 79 -6.08 6.44 4.19
CA GLY A 79 -6.49 6.58 5.59
C GLY A 79 -6.75 8.04 5.97
N GLU A 80 -5.83 8.94 5.64
CA GLU A 80 -5.96 10.38 5.91
C GLU A 80 -7.15 11.01 5.16
N ILE A 81 -7.38 10.62 3.90
CA ILE A 81 -8.52 11.09 3.12
C ILE A 81 -9.83 10.61 3.76
N HIS A 82 -9.91 9.34 4.16
CA HIS A 82 -11.09 8.77 4.79
C HIS A 82 -11.41 9.46 6.12
N GLU A 83 -10.42 9.68 6.99
CA GLU A 83 -10.61 10.37 8.26
C GLU A 83 -11.13 11.81 8.05
N ASN A 84 -10.53 12.54 7.10
CA ASN A 84 -10.95 13.90 6.77
C ASN A 84 -12.39 13.96 6.22
N LEU A 85 -12.76 13.02 5.35
CA LEU A 85 -14.11 12.97 4.78
C LEU A 85 -15.16 12.59 5.83
N LEU A 86 -14.86 11.61 6.69
CA LEU A 86 -15.74 11.22 7.79
C LEU A 86 -15.95 12.37 8.79
N GLY A 87 -14.88 13.09 9.14
CA GLY A 87 -14.98 14.28 9.99
C GLY A 87 -15.92 15.33 9.41
N LYS A 88 -15.76 15.68 8.12
CA LYS A 88 -16.64 16.63 7.42
C LYS A 88 -18.10 16.17 7.39
N PHE A 89 -18.34 14.88 7.20
CA PHE A 89 -19.69 14.31 7.19
C PHE A 89 -20.36 14.42 8.57
N ILE A 90 -19.62 14.07 9.64
CA ILE A 90 -20.09 14.19 11.02
C ILE A 90 -20.38 15.65 11.37
N ASP A 91 -19.50 16.58 11.03
CA ASP A 91 -19.68 18.01 11.26
C ASP A 91 -20.88 18.58 10.51
N SER A 92 -21.13 18.10 9.29
CA SER A 92 -22.33 18.46 8.53
C SER A 92 -23.60 17.96 9.23
N GLY A 93 -23.62 16.69 9.66
CA GLY A 93 -24.76 16.11 10.37
C GLY A 93 -25.06 16.84 11.69
N ARG A 94 -24.01 17.21 12.44
CA ARG A 94 -24.15 18.00 13.67
C ARG A 94 -24.77 19.37 13.41
N ARG A 95 -24.34 20.07 12.36
CA ARG A 95 -24.91 21.38 11.99
C ARG A 95 -26.40 21.27 11.67
N VAL A 96 -26.78 20.35 10.78
CA VAL A 96 -28.19 20.13 10.43
C VAL A 96 -29.03 19.77 11.65
N SER A 97 -28.50 18.94 12.55
CA SER A 97 -29.20 18.58 13.78
C SER A 97 -29.39 19.78 14.72
N ASN A 98 -28.38 20.66 14.84
CA ASN A 98 -28.47 21.85 15.68
C ASN A 98 -29.43 22.88 15.10
N ASP A 99 -29.39 23.09 13.79
CA ASP A 99 -30.30 24.00 13.08
C ASP A 99 -31.75 23.53 13.29
N ALA A 100 -32.03 22.23 13.11
CA ALA A 100 -33.36 21.67 13.36
C ALA A 100 -33.82 21.79 14.82
N TYR A 101 -32.91 21.64 15.78
CA TYR A 101 -33.23 21.83 17.20
C TYR A 101 -33.60 23.29 17.49
N ASN A 102 -32.83 24.24 16.96
CA ASN A 102 -33.08 25.66 17.13
C ASN A 102 -34.39 26.10 16.44
N ASP A 103 -34.72 25.54 15.27
CA ASP A 103 -35.98 25.82 14.59
C ASP A 103 -37.21 25.36 15.42
N LEU A 104 -37.07 24.28 16.19
CA LEU A 104 -38.15 23.72 17.02
C LEU A 104 -38.27 24.36 18.42
N HIS A 105 -37.17 24.90 18.94
CA HIS A 105 -37.08 25.33 20.35
C HIS A 105 -36.60 26.77 20.55
N GLY A 106 -36.18 27.47 19.49
CA GLY A 106 -35.66 28.84 19.53
C GLY A 106 -36.65 29.91 19.07
N ALA A 107 -37.90 29.53 18.75
CA ALA A 107 -38.98 30.47 18.48
C ALA A 107 -39.75 30.77 19.77
N ASP A 108 -39.33 31.82 20.48
CA ASP A 108 -40.19 32.58 21.40
C ASP A 108 -41.08 33.56 20.61
#